data_AF-A0A2V8J0R9-F1
#
_entry.id   AF-A0A2V8J0R9-F1
#
_cell.length_a   1.000
_cell.length_b   1.000
_cell.length_c   1.000
_cell.angle_alpha   90.00
_cell.angle_beta   90.00
_cell.angle_gamma   90.00
#
_symmetry.space_group_name_H-M   'P 1'
#
loop_
_entity.id
_entity.type
_entity.pdbx_description
1 polymer ?
#
loop_
_entity_poly.entity_id
_entity_poly.type
_entity_poly.pdbx_seq_one_letter_code
_entity_poly.pdbx_strand_id
1 'polypeptide(L)'
;MTTRGAAPGQRGARGSRGARGITGAQGKVGPRGATGPATSRADILTAVGAQLREIDKQLATQLTRTGQIQAQLDKQGHNGKALQQQLKMVHALLKELLRQDFRVGSR
;
A
#
# COMPACT_ATOMS: atom_id res chain seq x y z
N MET A 1 -40.55 112.94 18.31
CA MET A 1 -39.74 111.99 19.09
C MET A 1 -40.21 110.56 18.80
N THR A 2 -39.25 109.64 18.68
CA THR A 2 -39.36 108.16 18.63
C THR A 2 -39.73 107.48 17.30
N THR A 3 -38.74 106.82 16.71
CA THR A 3 -38.86 105.54 15.98
C THR A 3 -37.58 104.76 16.27
N ARG A 4 -37.54 104.06 17.41
CA ARG A 4 -37.78 102.61 17.54
C ARG A 4 -36.68 101.79 16.85
N GLY A 5 -35.56 101.60 17.55
CA GLY A 5 -34.52 100.65 17.16
C GLY A 5 -35.02 99.21 17.34
N ALA A 6 -34.97 98.42 16.27
CA ALA A 6 -35.30 97.00 16.31
C ALA A 6 -34.11 96.19 16.83
N ALA A 7 -34.33 95.32 17.81
CA ALA A 7 -33.33 94.40 18.33
C ALA A 7 -33.01 93.30 17.31
N PRO A 8 -31.74 92.92 17.08
CA PRO A 8 -31.39 91.82 16.16
C PRO A 8 -31.87 90.46 16.68
N GLY A 9 -32.41 89.63 15.79
CA GLY A 9 -32.92 88.29 16.12
C GLY A 9 -31.83 87.30 16.55
N GLN A 10 -32.20 86.35 17.43
CA GLN A 10 -31.30 85.30 17.91
C GLN A 10 -30.94 84.31 16.80
N ARG A 11 -29.67 83.84 16.80
CA ARG A 11 -29.16 82.88 15.82
C ARG A 11 -29.77 81.49 16.04
N GLY A 12 -30.17 80.84 14.94
CA GLY A 12 -30.80 79.51 14.98
C GLY A 12 -29.92 78.39 15.55
N ALA A 13 -30.58 77.31 15.99
CA ALA A 13 -29.93 76.14 16.57
C ALA A 13 -29.00 75.43 15.57
N ARG A 14 -27.92 74.83 16.08
CA ARG A 14 -26.96 74.08 15.26
C ARG A 14 -27.61 72.81 14.72
N GLY A 15 -27.37 72.51 13.44
CA GLY A 15 -27.86 71.30 12.78
C GLY A 15 -27.35 69.99 13.41
N SER A 16 -28.04 68.89 13.12
CA SER A 16 -27.71 67.55 13.60
C SER A 16 -26.40 67.02 13.02
N ARG A 17 -25.79 66.04 13.72
CA ARG A 17 -24.56 65.40 13.26
C ARG A 17 -24.85 64.50 12.05
N GLY A 18 -23.93 64.50 11.09
CA GLY A 18 -24.04 63.66 9.88
C GLY A 18 -23.99 62.16 10.19
N ALA A 19 -24.48 61.36 9.23
CA ALA A 19 -24.51 59.90 9.32
C ALA A 19 -23.11 59.26 9.31
N ARG A 20 -23.00 58.03 9.83
CA ARG A 20 -21.78 57.23 9.79
C ARG A 20 -21.46 56.82 8.35
N GLY A 21 -20.18 56.82 8.00
CA GLY A 21 -19.71 56.37 6.68
C GLY A 21 -19.91 54.88 6.42
N ILE A 22 -19.86 54.49 5.14
CA ILE A 22 -20.01 53.10 4.68
C ILE A 22 -18.79 52.24 5.05
N THR A 23 -19.02 50.93 5.23
CA THR A 23 -17.94 49.94 5.45
C THR A 23 -17.05 49.82 4.21
N GLY A 24 -15.75 49.60 4.41
CA GLY A 24 -14.78 49.44 3.33
C GLY A 24 -14.98 48.15 2.52
N ALA A 25 -14.40 48.12 1.32
CA ALA A 25 -14.46 46.96 0.42
C ALA A 25 -13.70 45.74 0.97
N GLN A 26 -14.09 44.54 0.51
CA GLN A 26 -13.39 43.29 0.83
C GLN A 26 -11.95 43.31 0.31
N GLY A 27 -11.05 42.65 1.06
CA GLY A 27 -9.65 42.47 0.66
C GLY A 27 -9.48 41.62 -0.60
N LYS A 28 -8.30 41.72 -1.24
CA LYS A 28 -7.96 40.95 -2.44
C LYS A 28 -7.74 39.47 -2.11
N VAL A 29 -7.92 38.61 -3.11
CA VAL A 29 -7.57 37.17 -3.04
C VAL A 29 -6.07 37.02 -2.76
N GLY A 30 -5.71 36.00 -1.96
CA GLY A 30 -4.31 35.66 -1.65
C GLY A 30 -3.52 35.14 -2.86
N PRO A 31 -2.19 35.06 -2.76
CA PRO A 31 -1.35 34.56 -3.84
C PRO A 31 -1.55 33.06 -4.06
N ARG A 32 -1.17 32.60 -5.26
CA ARG A 32 -1.09 31.17 -5.59
C ARG A 32 -0.04 30.47 -4.72
N GLY A 33 -0.30 29.21 -4.33
CA GLY A 33 0.64 28.36 -3.59
C GLY A 33 1.88 27.97 -4.41
N ALA A 34 2.91 27.47 -3.71
CA ALA A 34 4.18 27.06 -4.31
C ALA A 34 4.02 25.87 -5.27
N THR A 35 4.88 25.81 -6.29
CA THR A 35 4.98 24.65 -7.19
C THR A 35 5.54 23.44 -6.42
N GLY A 36 5.05 22.23 -6.75
CA GLY A 36 5.54 20.98 -6.15
C GLY A 36 6.98 20.63 -6.57
N PRO A 37 7.60 19.64 -5.90
CA PRO A 37 8.98 19.24 -6.16
C PRO A 37 9.14 18.69 -7.59
N ALA A 38 10.22 19.09 -8.26
CA ALA A 38 10.58 18.56 -9.57
C ALA A 38 11.36 17.25 -9.41
N THR A 39 10.96 16.19 -10.11
CA THR A 39 11.75 14.96 -10.22
C THR A 39 12.70 15.09 -11.41
N SER A 40 14.00 14.89 -11.20
CA SER A 40 14.96 14.94 -12.30
C SER A 40 15.01 13.61 -13.05
N ARG A 41 15.41 13.63 -14.32
CA ARG A 41 15.67 12.40 -15.10
C ARG A 41 16.71 11.50 -14.41
N ALA A 42 17.68 12.08 -13.71
CA ALA A 42 18.69 11.34 -12.97
C ALA A 42 18.09 10.56 -11.78
N ASP A 43 17.12 11.14 -11.08
CA ASP A 43 16.41 10.46 -9.98
C ASP A 43 15.63 9.25 -10.49
N ILE A 44 14.97 9.41 -11.65
CA ILE A 44 14.24 8.32 -12.30
C ILE A 44 15.18 7.19 -12.70
N LEU A 45 16.32 7.51 -13.32
CA LEU A 45 17.32 6.50 -13.71
C LEU A 45 17.92 5.78 -12.49
N THR A 46 18.12 6.50 -11.39
CA THR A 46 18.60 5.93 -10.13
C THR A 46 17.58 4.96 -9.54
N ALA A 47 16.30 5.33 -9.53
CA ALA A 47 15.21 4.49 -9.05
C ALA A 47 15.05 3.22 -9.90
N VAL A 48 15.09 3.35 -11.22
CA VAL A 48 15.04 2.19 -12.14
C VAL A 48 16.24 1.27 -11.92
N GLY A 49 17.45 1.83 -11.78
CA GLY A 49 18.64 1.05 -11.48
C GLY A 49 18.54 0.29 -10.15
N ALA A 50 17.94 0.89 -9.12
CA ALA A 50 17.69 0.22 -7.85
C ALA A 50 16.65 -0.91 -7.99
N GLN A 51 15.59 -0.69 -8.76
CA GLN A 51 14.58 -1.72 -9.02
C GLN A 51 15.15 -2.93 -9.77
N LEU A 52 16.00 -2.71 -10.78
CA LEU A 52 16.61 -3.81 -11.53
C LEU A 52 17.48 -4.71 -10.62
N ARG A 53 18.25 -4.12 -9.70
CA ARG A 53 19.04 -4.91 -8.73
C ARG A 53 18.17 -5.77 -7.82
N GLU A 54 17.00 -5.28 -7.42
CA GLU A 54 16.08 -6.08 -6.60
C GLU A 54 15.45 -7.21 -7.41
N ILE A 55 15.09 -6.96 -8.68
CA ILE A 55 14.60 -8.01 -9.60
C ILE A 55 15.64 -9.12 -9.75
N ASP A 56 16.92 -8.78 -9.95
CA ASP A 56 18.00 -9.77 -10.07
C ASP A 56 18.12 -10.63 -8.80
N LYS A 57 18.04 -10.01 -7.63
CA LYS A 57 18.08 -10.70 -6.33
C LYS A 57 16.87 -11.63 -6.16
N GLN A 58 15.68 -11.18 -6.54
CA GLN A 58 14.46 -11.99 -6.51
C GLN A 58 14.58 -13.19 -7.44
N LEU A 59 15.08 -13.00 -8.67
CA LEU A 59 15.27 -14.07 -9.63
C LEU A 59 16.28 -15.11 -9.12
N ALA A 60 17.41 -14.67 -8.55
CA ALA A 60 18.40 -15.58 -7.96
C ALA A 60 17.79 -16.43 -6.82
N THR A 61 16.95 -15.81 -5.98
CA THR A 61 16.22 -16.50 -4.91
C THR A 61 15.23 -17.52 -5.49
N GLN A 62 14.51 -17.16 -6.55
CA GLN A 62 13.58 -18.07 -7.22
C GLN A 62 14.28 -19.28 -7.82
N LEU A 63 15.40 -19.07 -8.53
CA LEU A 63 16.18 -20.17 -9.10
C LEU A 63 16.70 -21.13 -8.03
N THR A 64 17.18 -20.58 -6.90
CA THR A 64 17.60 -21.39 -5.75
C THR A 64 16.44 -22.22 -5.20
N ARG A 65 15.26 -21.61 -5.04
CA ARG A 65 14.07 -22.30 -4.56
C ARG A 65 13.62 -23.40 -5.52
N THR A 66 13.68 -23.16 -6.82
CA THR A 66 13.38 -24.17 -7.84
C THR A 66 14.33 -25.37 -7.74
N GLY A 67 15.63 -25.12 -7.57
CA GLY A 67 16.61 -26.20 -7.34
C GLY A 67 16.31 -27.02 -6.08
N GLN A 68 15.91 -26.36 -4.99
CA GLN A 68 15.51 -27.05 -3.76
C GLN A 68 14.25 -27.91 -3.95
N ILE A 69 13.25 -27.42 -4.69
CA ILE A 69 12.04 -28.18 -5.01
C ILE A 69 12.40 -29.44 -5.81
N GLN A 70 13.29 -29.33 -6.79
CA GLN A 70 13.74 -30.50 -7.55
C GLN A 70 14.39 -31.55 -6.64
N ALA A 71 15.29 -31.11 -5.76
CA ALA A 71 15.93 -32.01 -4.79
C ALA A 71 14.92 -32.66 -3.82
N GLN A 72 13.83 -31.97 -3.47
CA GLN A 72 12.75 -32.54 -2.67
C GLN A 72 11.93 -33.57 -3.45
N LEU A 73 11.60 -33.29 -4.72
CA LEU A 73 10.91 -34.23 -5.60
C LEU A 73 11.70 -35.51 -5.80
N ASP A 74 13.03 -35.42 -5.96
CA ASP A 74 13.90 -36.58 -6.09
C ASP A 74 13.83 -37.47 -4.83
N LYS A 75 13.91 -36.85 -3.64
CA LYS A 75 13.75 -37.57 -2.36
C LYS A 75 12.38 -38.24 -2.22
N GLN A 76 11.31 -37.56 -2.63
CA GLN A 76 9.97 -38.15 -2.63
C GLN A 76 9.87 -39.33 -3.59
N GLY A 77 10.50 -39.26 -4.76
CA GLY A 77 10.59 -40.37 -5.70
C GLY A 77 11.28 -41.60 -5.10
N HIS A 78 12.36 -41.42 -4.34
CA HIS A 78 13.04 -42.50 -3.62
C HIS A 78 12.16 -43.13 -2.54
N ASN A 79 11.48 -42.32 -1.72
CA ASN A 79 10.55 -42.81 -0.70
C ASN A 79 9.39 -43.59 -1.33
N GLY A 80 8.85 -43.13 -2.46
CA GLY A 80 7.80 -43.83 -3.20
C GLY A 80 8.25 -45.20 -3.70
N LYS A 81 9.46 -45.28 -4.29
CA LYS A 81 10.05 -46.56 -4.72
C LYS A 81 10.30 -47.50 -3.54
N ALA A 82 10.81 -46.98 -2.42
CA ALA A 82 11.03 -47.76 -1.21
C ALA A 82 9.71 -48.32 -0.66
N LEU A 83 8.66 -47.51 -0.59
CA LEU A 83 7.32 -47.95 -0.17
C LEU A 83 6.76 -49.04 -1.09
N GLN A 84 6.92 -48.89 -2.40
CA GLN A 84 6.52 -49.93 -3.35
C GLN A 84 7.28 -51.24 -3.15
N GLN A 85 8.57 -51.18 -2.84
CA GLN A 85 9.37 -52.38 -2.51
C GLN A 85 8.89 -53.02 -1.20
N GLN A 86 8.61 -52.22 -0.17
CA GLN A 86 8.06 -52.71 1.10
C GLN A 86 6.71 -53.43 0.87
N LEU A 87 5.80 -52.84 0.09
CA LEU A 87 4.53 -53.47 -0.25
C LEU A 87 4.72 -54.80 -1.00
N LYS A 88 5.66 -54.86 -1.95
CA LYS A 88 6.00 -56.11 -2.65
C LYS A 88 6.53 -57.18 -1.70
N MET A 89 7.39 -56.82 -0.76
CA MET A 89 7.90 -57.75 0.26
C MET A 89 6.78 -58.26 1.16
N VAL A 90 5.93 -57.37 1.68
CA VAL A 90 4.79 -57.75 2.52
C VAL A 90 3.85 -58.70 1.76
N HIS A 91 3.56 -58.40 0.49
CA HIS A 91 2.74 -59.27 -0.35
C HIS A 91 3.38 -60.66 -0.54
N ALA A 92 4.70 -60.71 -0.78
CA ALA A 92 5.42 -61.97 -0.90
C ALA A 92 5.40 -62.78 0.39
N LEU A 93 5.61 -62.14 1.55
CA LEU A 93 5.55 -62.77 2.86
C LEU A 93 4.15 -63.34 3.15
N LEU A 94 3.10 -62.57 2.86
CA LEU A 94 1.72 -63.04 3.03
C LEU A 94 1.44 -64.29 2.17
N LYS A 95 1.96 -64.33 0.94
CA LYS A 95 1.81 -65.47 0.03
C LYS A 95 2.57 -66.71 0.50
N GLU A 96 3.72 -66.55 1.15
CA GLU A 96 4.47 -67.66 1.75
C GLU A 96 3.77 -68.22 2.99
N LEU A 97 3.26 -67.36 3.88
CA LEU A 97 2.51 -67.79 5.07
C LEU A 97 1.27 -68.61 4.68
N LEU A 98 0.47 -68.10 3.76
CA LEU A 98 -0.72 -68.81 3.25
C LEU A 98 -0.37 -70.16 2.60
N ARG A 99 0.82 -70.30 2.00
CA ARG A 99 1.30 -71.57 1.45
C ARG A 99 1.75 -72.55 2.52
N GLN A 100 2.34 -72.07 3.62
CA GLN A 100 2.77 -72.93 4.73
C GLN A 100 1.56 -73.50 5.48
N ASP A 101 0.54 -72.69 5.76
CA ASP A 101 -0.68 -73.15 6.45
C ASP A 101 -1.41 -74.24 5.67
N PHE A 102 -1.49 -74.13 4.33
CA PHE A 102 -2.10 -75.16 3.48
C PHE A 102 -1.32 -76.48 3.42
N ARG A 103 -0.01 -76.46 3.73
CA ARG A 103 0.84 -77.66 3.71
C ARG A 103 0.75 -78.48 5.01
N VAL A 104 0.34 -77.86 6.11
CA VAL A 104 0.25 -78.51 7.43
C VAL A 104 -1.15 -79.10 7.69
N GLY A 105 -2.21 -78.58 7.05
CA GLY A 105 -3.59 -79.05 7.21
C GLY A 105 -4.01 -80.29 6.37
N SER A 106 -3.08 -81.03 5.77
CA SER A 106 -3.36 -82.20 4.93
C SER A 106 -2.80 -83.51 5.50
N ARG A 107 -3.04 -83.75 6.80
CA ARG A 107 -2.83 -85.05 7.46
C ARG A 107 -4.05 -85.44 8.26
#